data_AF-A0A2N6P1Q3-F1
#
_entry.id   AF-A0A2N6P1Q3-F1
#
_cell.length_a   1.000
_cell.length_b   1.000
_cell.length_c   1.000
_cell.angle_alpha   90.00
_cell.angle_beta   90.00
_cell.angle_gamma   90.00
#
_symmetry.space_group_name_H-M   'P 1'
#
loop_
_entity.id
_entity.type
_entity.pdbx_description
1 polymer ?
#
loop_
_entity_poly.entity_id
_entity_poly.type
_entity_poly.pdbx_seq_one_letter_code
_entity_poly.pdbx_strand_id
1 'polypeptide(L)'
;MIDEDLLHLLAVNLHRLPFESRKDTQVIFSYVFRFRPAAAAPKSDPIALSYVVCNRPQVLVELCRAYDHKESATPAGSVLRELLKNEAAAAVILYDDGDAPGSSAKGLNAIDRDRPQSGRGIFWRFFDWINKSSFEVAADAFTTFRELLTRHKDLVPRYLSANFDLFFDKYNNILVQSNSYVTKRQSIKLLGEILLDRSNYSVMTAYVDSGEHLKICMNLLRDDRKMVQYEGFHVFKVFVANPHKSLPVQKILLMNREKLLTFLSHFLEDRTDDEQFIDEREFLIKQIRNMPPTPVSSQR
;
A
#
# COMPACT_ATOMS: atom_id res chain seq x y z
N MET A 1 -23.46 22.16 9.90
CA MET A 1 -22.53 21.10 9.43
C MET A 1 -21.31 20.89 10.34
N ILE A 2 -20.42 21.88 10.52
CA ILE A 2 -19.23 21.74 11.38
C ILE A 2 -19.63 21.85 12.86
N ASP A 3 -20.30 22.94 13.24
CA ASP A 3 -20.70 23.21 14.63
C ASP A 3 -21.67 22.17 15.21
N GLU A 4 -22.44 21.52 14.33
CA GLU A 4 -23.41 20.47 14.69
C GLU A 4 -22.84 19.05 14.60
N ASP A 5 -21.55 18.91 14.29
CA ASP A 5 -20.86 17.62 14.10
C ASP A 5 -21.52 16.69 13.06
N LEU A 6 -22.27 17.27 12.13
CA LEU A 6 -23.07 16.53 11.15
C LEU A 6 -22.20 15.67 10.23
N LEU A 7 -20.98 16.11 9.91
CA LEU A 7 -20.04 15.33 9.10
C LEU A 7 -19.68 14.00 9.76
N HIS A 8 -19.50 14.00 11.08
CA HIS A 8 -19.21 12.78 11.82
C HIS A 8 -20.45 11.88 11.89
N LEU A 9 -21.62 12.45 12.22
CA LEU A 9 -22.87 11.71 12.27
C LEU A 9 -23.22 11.03 10.92
N LEU A 10 -23.02 11.74 9.81
CA LEU A 10 -23.20 11.21 8.46
C LEU A 10 -22.22 10.08 8.15
N ALA A 11 -20.95 10.22 8.55
CA ALA A 11 -19.95 9.17 8.34
C ALA A 11 -20.30 7.88 9.12
N VAL A 12 -20.64 8.01 10.42
CA VAL A 12 -21.03 6.88 11.28
C VAL A 12 -22.27 6.15 10.74
N ASN A 13 -23.28 6.91 10.29
CA ASN A 13 -24.57 6.35 9.90
C ASN A 13 -24.71 6.09 8.40
N LEU A 14 -23.63 6.26 7.61
CA LEU A 14 -23.68 6.14 6.15
C LEU A 14 -24.33 4.82 5.70
N HIS A 15 -23.97 3.71 6.34
CA HIS A 15 -24.53 2.38 6.04
C HIS A 15 -26.04 2.28 6.28
N ARG A 16 -26.58 3.05 7.24
CA ARG A 16 -28.01 3.05 7.62
C ARG A 16 -28.88 3.90 6.69
N LEU A 17 -28.28 4.77 5.88
CA LEU A 17 -29.02 5.62 4.96
C LEU A 17 -29.58 4.80 3.78
N PRO A 18 -30.76 5.14 3.24
CA PRO A 18 -31.25 4.57 1.99
C PRO A 18 -30.28 4.77 0.83
N PHE A 19 -30.41 3.96 -0.22
CA PHE A 19 -29.47 3.93 -1.34
C PHE A 19 -29.23 5.31 -1.99
N GLU A 20 -30.30 6.04 -2.35
CA GLU A 20 -30.15 7.39 -2.94
C GLU A 20 -29.57 8.38 -1.92
N SER A 21 -29.99 8.33 -0.66
CA SER A 21 -29.45 9.18 0.40
C SER A 21 -27.95 8.96 0.66
N ARG A 22 -27.42 7.76 0.43
CA ARG A 22 -25.97 7.50 0.48
C ARG A 22 -25.23 8.22 -0.65
N LYS A 23 -25.78 8.23 -1.86
CA LYS A 23 -25.20 8.98 -2.98
C LYS A 23 -25.26 10.48 -2.73
N ASP A 24 -26.38 10.98 -2.24
CA ASP A 24 -26.52 12.39 -1.86
C ASP A 24 -25.50 12.77 -0.79
N THR A 25 -25.31 11.90 0.21
CA THR A 25 -24.29 12.10 1.26
C THR A 25 -22.87 12.13 0.71
N GLN A 26 -22.52 11.24 -0.23
CA GLN A 26 -21.24 11.28 -0.95
C GLN A 26 -21.05 12.62 -1.69
N VAL A 27 -22.08 13.12 -2.36
CA VAL A 27 -22.06 14.40 -3.06
C VAL A 27 -21.88 15.55 -2.07
N ILE A 28 -22.62 15.56 -0.96
CA ILE A 28 -22.48 16.55 0.11
C ILE A 28 -21.04 16.57 0.64
N PHE A 29 -20.47 15.42 1.00
CA PHE A 29 -19.08 15.34 1.44
C PHE A 29 -18.12 15.91 0.39
N SER A 30 -18.31 15.56 -0.90
CA SER A 30 -17.46 16.04 -1.99
C SER A 30 -17.51 17.56 -2.16
N TYR A 31 -18.68 18.18 -2.02
CA TYR A 31 -18.80 19.65 -2.08
C TYR A 31 -18.21 20.32 -0.85
N VAL A 32 -18.53 19.82 0.35
CA VAL A 32 -18.09 20.40 1.62
C VAL A 32 -16.57 20.35 1.74
N PHE A 33 -15.95 19.24 1.36
CA PHE A 33 -14.49 19.10 1.39
C PHE A 33 -13.75 19.81 0.26
N ARG A 34 -14.45 20.38 -0.72
CA ARG A 34 -13.86 21.25 -1.76
C ARG A 34 -14.17 22.72 -1.54
N PHE A 35 -15.09 23.03 -0.64
CA PHE A 35 -15.57 24.39 -0.40
C PHE A 35 -14.47 25.29 0.16
N ARG A 36 -14.26 26.42 -0.50
CA ARG A 36 -13.38 27.51 -0.07
C ARG A 36 -14.18 28.81 -0.08
N PRO A 37 -14.16 29.62 0.99
CA PRO A 37 -14.73 30.97 0.95
C PRO A 37 -14.10 31.81 -0.15
N ALA A 38 -14.83 32.78 -0.67
CA ALA A 38 -14.33 33.71 -1.69
C ALA A 38 -13.08 34.50 -1.22
N ALA A 39 -12.94 34.74 0.08
CA ALA A 39 -11.81 35.43 0.69
C ALA A 39 -10.61 34.51 0.99
N ALA A 40 -10.71 33.21 0.74
CA ALA A 40 -9.64 32.26 1.07
C ALA A 40 -8.48 32.37 0.06
N ALA A 41 -7.26 32.19 0.56
CA ALA A 41 -6.08 32.20 -0.30
C ALA A 41 -6.13 31.05 -1.32
N PRO A 42 -5.62 31.21 -2.55
CA PRO A 42 -5.69 30.17 -3.59
C PRO A 42 -5.08 28.82 -3.20
N LYS A 43 -4.14 28.81 -2.24
CA LYS A 43 -3.45 27.61 -1.74
C LYS A 43 -3.96 27.11 -0.39
N SER A 44 -4.96 27.75 0.22
CA SER A 44 -5.46 27.29 1.51
C SER A 44 -6.26 26.00 1.38
N ASP A 45 -6.17 25.17 2.41
CA ASP A 45 -7.01 23.99 2.51
C ASP A 45 -8.49 24.38 2.66
N PRO A 46 -9.41 23.56 2.14
CA PRO A 46 -10.84 23.70 2.38
C PRO A 46 -11.15 23.72 3.88
N ILE A 47 -12.08 24.58 4.31
CA ILE A 47 -12.37 24.80 5.75
C ILE A 47 -12.75 23.49 6.44
N ALA A 48 -13.67 22.73 5.85
CA ALA A 48 -14.14 21.49 6.44
C ALA A 48 -13.01 20.46 6.56
N LEU A 49 -12.10 20.41 5.57
CA LEU A 49 -10.95 19.53 5.62
C LEU A 49 -10.00 19.92 6.75
N SER A 50 -9.63 21.21 6.83
CA SER A 50 -8.77 21.72 7.90
C SER A 50 -9.37 21.47 9.29
N TYR A 51 -10.69 21.65 9.45
CA TYR A 51 -11.36 21.33 10.69
C TYR A 51 -11.29 19.84 11.02
N VAL A 52 -11.60 18.97 10.06
CA VAL A 52 -11.62 17.51 10.26
C VAL A 52 -10.22 17.00 10.63
N VAL A 53 -9.16 17.38 9.92
CA VAL A 53 -7.81 16.85 10.22
C VAL A 53 -7.25 17.35 11.55
N CYS A 54 -7.65 18.54 12.01
CA CYS A 54 -7.13 19.12 13.26
C CYS A 54 -8.01 18.84 14.48
N ASN A 55 -9.33 18.77 14.33
CA ASN A 55 -10.27 18.79 15.45
C ASN A 55 -11.22 17.59 15.48
N ARG A 56 -11.50 16.98 14.31
CA ARG A 56 -12.46 15.87 14.21
C ARG A 56 -11.97 14.73 13.30
N PRO A 57 -10.78 14.16 13.55
CA PRO A 57 -10.19 13.11 12.70
C PRO A 57 -11.06 11.85 12.62
N GLN A 58 -11.97 11.65 13.59
CA GLN A 58 -12.93 10.55 13.62
C GLN A 58 -13.80 10.51 12.36
N VAL A 59 -14.05 11.63 11.68
CA VAL A 59 -14.79 11.61 10.39
C VAL A 59 -14.08 10.73 9.36
N LEU A 60 -12.76 10.85 9.23
CA LEU A 60 -11.97 10.05 8.29
C LEU A 60 -11.92 8.57 8.71
N VAL A 61 -11.79 8.33 10.01
CA VAL A 61 -11.79 6.96 10.57
C VAL A 61 -13.12 6.27 10.30
N GLU A 62 -14.26 6.94 10.53
CA GLU A 62 -15.59 6.37 10.28
C GLU A 62 -15.88 6.18 8.79
N LEU A 63 -15.41 7.09 7.92
CA LEU A 63 -15.47 6.88 6.48
C LEU A 63 -14.70 5.62 6.05
N CYS A 64 -13.55 5.31 6.67
CA CYS A 64 -12.88 4.03 6.44
C CYS A 64 -13.70 2.84 6.99
N ARG A 65 -14.28 2.95 8.19
CA ARG A 65 -15.14 1.91 8.78
C ARG A 65 -16.36 1.57 7.93
N ALA A 66 -16.79 2.47 7.04
CA ALA A 66 -17.86 2.19 6.09
C ALA A 66 -17.57 1.00 5.15
N TYR A 67 -16.31 0.54 5.01
CA TYR A 67 -15.97 -0.72 4.33
C TYR A 67 -16.44 -1.99 5.08
N ASP A 68 -16.83 -1.89 6.35
CA ASP A 68 -17.49 -2.99 7.09
C ASP A 68 -18.87 -3.33 6.52
N HIS A 69 -19.49 -2.40 5.79
CA HIS A 69 -20.82 -2.54 5.22
C HIS A 69 -20.77 -2.40 3.70
N LYS A 70 -21.21 -3.44 2.99
CA LYS A 70 -21.14 -3.50 1.52
C LYS A 70 -21.80 -2.29 0.87
N GLU A 71 -22.95 -1.89 1.41
CA GLU A 71 -23.81 -0.83 0.89
C GLU A 71 -23.24 0.59 1.01
N SER A 72 -22.27 0.81 1.90
CA SER A 72 -21.60 2.11 2.09
C SER A 72 -20.16 2.14 1.59
N ALA A 73 -19.57 0.98 1.27
CA ALA A 73 -18.18 0.87 0.83
C ALA A 73 -17.86 1.79 -0.36
N THR A 74 -18.61 1.69 -1.45
CA THR A 74 -18.34 2.47 -2.67
C THR A 74 -18.55 3.98 -2.49
N PRO A 75 -19.67 4.45 -1.88
CA PRO A 75 -19.82 5.88 -1.58
C PRO A 75 -18.71 6.44 -0.69
N ALA A 76 -18.35 5.72 0.38
CA ALA A 76 -17.30 6.15 1.30
C ALA A 76 -15.92 6.15 0.63
N GLY A 77 -15.60 5.11 -0.13
CA GLY A 77 -14.37 5.00 -0.89
C GLY A 77 -14.18 6.15 -1.88
N SER A 78 -15.25 6.55 -2.56
CA SER A 78 -15.21 7.73 -3.45
C SER A 78 -14.88 9.02 -2.69
N VAL A 79 -15.46 9.23 -1.50
CA VAL A 79 -15.17 10.40 -0.67
C VAL A 79 -13.72 10.34 -0.17
N LEU A 80 -13.29 9.18 0.34
CA LEU A 80 -11.95 8.97 0.84
C LEU A 80 -10.90 9.26 -0.22
N ARG A 81 -11.01 8.72 -1.44
CA ARG A 81 -10.04 8.96 -2.51
C ARG A 81 -9.94 10.44 -2.93
N GLU A 82 -11.03 11.19 -2.84
CA GLU A 82 -10.97 12.64 -3.03
C GLU A 82 -10.19 13.33 -1.91
N LEU A 83 -10.46 12.95 -0.65
CA LEU A 83 -9.81 13.49 0.54
C LEU A 83 -8.32 13.18 0.59
N LEU A 84 -7.95 11.96 0.18
CA LEU A 84 -6.57 11.49 0.15
C LEU A 84 -5.69 12.30 -0.80
N LYS A 85 -6.25 13.15 -1.69
CA LYS A 85 -5.45 14.14 -2.44
C LYS A 85 -4.70 15.11 -1.52
N ASN A 86 -5.17 15.32 -0.30
CA ASN A 86 -4.49 16.12 0.71
C ASN A 86 -3.66 15.22 1.65
N GLU A 87 -2.39 15.60 1.89
CA GLU A 87 -1.46 14.84 2.72
C GLU A 87 -1.93 14.71 4.17
N ALA A 88 -2.54 15.75 4.75
CA ALA A 88 -3.01 15.73 6.13
C ALA A 88 -4.13 14.69 6.35
N ALA A 89 -5.04 14.52 5.37
CA ALA A 89 -6.06 13.48 5.44
C ALA A 89 -5.45 12.06 5.41
N ALA A 90 -4.46 11.85 4.53
CA ALA A 90 -3.73 10.59 4.48
C ALA A 90 -2.96 10.34 5.78
N ALA A 91 -2.34 11.37 6.36
CA ALA A 91 -1.64 11.28 7.64
C ALA A 91 -2.58 10.90 8.79
N VAL A 92 -3.80 11.45 8.84
CA VAL A 92 -4.78 11.05 9.85
C VAL A 92 -5.10 9.56 9.75
N ILE A 93 -5.33 9.03 8.55
CA ILE A 93 -5.68 7.62 8.35
C ILE A 93 -4.48 6.69 8.65
N LEU A 94 -3.30 7.03 8.13
CA LEU A 94 -2.08 6.24 8.36
C LEU A 94 -1.69 6.21 9.83
N TYR A 95 -1.73 7.35 10.53
CA TYR A 95 -1.26 7.48 11.91
C TYR A 95 -2.34 7.30 12.99
N ASP A 96 -3.57 6.92 12.62
CA ASP A 96 -4.58 6.50 13.59
C ASP A 96 -4.10 5.22 14.29
N ASP A 97 -4.18 5.21 15.62
CA ASP A 97 -3.80 4.06 16.45
C ASP A 97 -4.65 4.03 17.74
N GLY A 98 -5.91 4.46 17.62
CA GLY A 98 -6.83 4.61 18.75
C GLY A 98 -6.31 5.61 19.78
N ASP A 99 -6.38 5.24 21.06
CA ASP A 99 -5.98 6.09 22.19
C ASP A 99 -4.47 6.10 22.47
N ALA A 100 -3.66 5.45 21.62
CA ALA A 100 -2.21 5.42 21.80
C ALA A 100 -1.61 6.85 21.76
N PRO A 101 -0.62 7.17 22.62
CA PRO A 101 0.10 8.43 22.53
C PRO A 101 0.73 8.61 21.14
N GLY A 102 0.62 9.81 20.55
CA GLY A 102 1.10 10.07 19.19
C GLY A 102 0.14 9.62 18.08
N SER A 103 -1.08 9.18 18.42
CA SER A 103 -2.15 8.84 17.46
C SER A 103 -2.78 10.09 16.86
N SER A 104 -3.25 9.98 15.62
CA SER A 104 -4.01 11.03 14.95
C SER A 104 -5.38 11.30 15.58
N ALA A 105 -5.83 10.50 16.57
CA ALA A 105 -7.14 10.63 17.23
C ALA A 105 -7.40 12.01 17.85
N LYS A 106 -6.35 12.76 18.23
CA LYS A 106 -6.42 14.13 18.76
C LYS A 106 -6.08 15.22 17.71
N GLY A 107 -6.03 14.84 16.44
CA GLY A 107 -5.74 15.73 15.32
C GLY A 107 -4.29 15.68 14.84
N LEU A 108 -4.02 16.35 13.71
CA LEU A 108 -2.75 16.30 12.99
C LEU A 108 -1.53 16.68 13.84
N ASN A 109 -1.67 17.67 14.73
CA ASN A 109 -0.57 18.16 15.58
C ASN A 109 -0.15 17.16 16.66
N ALA A 110 -1.00 16.18 16.98
CA ALA A 110 -0.71 15.14 17.96
C ALA A 110 0.03 13.95 17.37
N ILE A 111 0.20 13.88 16.04
CA ILE A 111 0.84 12.76 15.37
C ILE A 111 2.33 12.73 15.69
N ASP A 112 2.77 11.65 16.32
CA ASP A 112 4.17 11.27 16.36
C ASP A 112 4.48 10.45 15.10
N ARG A 113 5.32 11.01 14.22
CA ARG A 113 5.62 10.44 12.90
C ARG A 113 6.71 9.36 12.93
N ASP A 114 7.46 9.24 14.04
CA ASP A 114 8.61 8.34 14.13
C ASP A 114 8.32 7.12 15.01
N ARG A 115 7.18 7.09 15.69
CA ARG A 115 6.79 5.93 16.50
C ARG A 115 6.29 4.77 15.63
N PRO A 116 6.68 3.53 15.96
CA PRO A 116 5.99 2.35 15.47
C PRO A 116 4.54 2.29 15.97
N GLN A 117 3.63 1.81 15.13
CA GLN A 117 2.23 1.64 15.45
C GLN A 117 1.92 0.28 16.08
N SER A 118 0.81 0.21 16.83
CA SER A 118 0.39 -1.03 17.48
C SER A 118 -0.28 -2.05 16.55
N GLY A 119 -0.57 -1.67 15.30
CA GLY A 119 -1.29 -2.52 14.35
C GLY A 119 -2.82 -2.56 14.56
N ARG A 120 -3.36 -1.71 15.43
CA ARG A 120 -4.80 -1.65 15.77
C ARG A 120 -5.52 -0.45 15.14
N GLY A 121 -4.77 0.49 14.57
CA GLY A 121 -5.28 1.63 13.84
C GLY A 121 -6.14 1.30 12.64
N ILE A 122 -6.92 2.28 12.16
CA ILE A 122 -7.85 2.09 11.05
C ILE A 122 -7.18 1.65 9.75
N PHE A 123 -5.96 2.12 9.48
CA PHE A 123 -5.18 1.70 8.31
C PHE A 123 -5.01 0.18 8.25
N TRP A 124 -4.77 -0.46 9.40
CA TRP A 124 -4.52 -1.90 9.47
C TRP A 124 -5.77 -2.74 9.16
N ARG A 125 -6.97 -2.15 9.22
CA ARG A 125 -8.22 -2.83 8.83
C ARG A 125 -8.35 -3.01 7.32
N PHE A 126 -7.62 -2.24 6.51
CA PHE A 126 -7.59 -2.44 5.06
C PHE A 126 -7.12 -3.83 4.67
N PHE A 127 -6.18 -4.43 5.41
CA PHE A 127 -5.73 -5.80 5.16
C PHE A 127 -6.89 -6.80 5.25
N ASP A 128 -7.80 -6.62 6.21
CA ASP A 128 -8.99 -7.46 6.35
C ASP A 128 -10.03 -7.14 5.27
N TRP A 129 -10.34 -5.86 5.03
CA TRP A 129 -11.31 -5.48 4.01
C TRP A 129 -10.91 -5.93 2.60
N ILE A 130 -9.62 -5.93 2.29
CA ILE A 130 -9.09 -6.39 1.00
C ILE A 130 -9.11 -7.91 0.88
N ASN A 131 -8.87 -8.64 1.97
CA ASN A 131 -8.66 -10.09 1.90
C ASN A 131 -9.91 -10.92 2.24
N LYS A 132 -10.83 -10.39 3.05
CA LYS A 132 -11.97 -11.15 3.61
C LYS A 132 -13.34 -10.68 3.11
N SER A 133 -13.44 -9.48 2.54
CA SER A 133 -14.72 -8.94 2.08
C SER A 133 -15.14 -9.49 0.71
N SER A 134 -16.37 -9.16 0.30
CA SER A 134 -16.83 -9.42 -1.07
C SER A 134 -15.95 -8.72 -2.12
N PHE A 135 -15.91 -9.26 -3.34
CA PHE A 135 -15.06 -8.74 -4.42
C PHE A 135 -15.20 -7.23 -4.64
N GLU A 136 -16.43 -6.71 -4.66
CA GLU A 136 -16.70 -5.28 -4.86
C GLU A 136 -16.06 -4.40 -3.76
N VAL A 137 -16.29 -4.79 -2.49
CA VAL A 137 -15.73 -4.09 -1.32
C VAL A 137 -14.20 -4.19 -1.31
N ALA A 138 -13.66 -5.38 -1.57
CA ALA A 138 -12.23 -5.64 -1.58
C ALA A 138 -11.51 -4.83 -2.67
N ALA A 139 -12.09 -4.74 -3.88
CA ALA A 139 -11.51 -3.99 -4.99
C ALA A 139 -11.52 -2.47 -4.72
N ASP A 140 -12.61 -1.95 -4.16
CA ASP A 140 -12.70 -0.52 -3.80
C ASP A 140 -11.75 -0.18 -2.63
N ALA A 141 -11.72 -1.02 -1.59
CA ALA A 141 -10.79 -0.88 -0.46
C ALA A 141 -9.33 -0.95 -0.92
N PHE A 142 -8.99 -1.84 -1.85
CA PHE A 142 -7.64 -1.93 -2.43
C PHE A 142 -7.25 -0.66 -3.17
N THR A 143 -8.19 -0.04 -3.90
CA THR A 143 -7.94 1.23 -4.61
C THR A 143 -7.59 2.34 -3.62
N THR A 144 -8.34 2.46 -2.53
CA THR A 144 -8.08 3.44 -1.47
C THR A 144 -6.77 3.15 -0.73
N PHE A 145 -6.48 1.88 -0.42
CA PHE A 145 -5.23 1.43 0.19
C PHE A 145 -4.01 1.74 -0.68
N ARG A 146 -4.11 1.50 -1.98
CA ARG A 146 -3.08 1.88 -2.95
C ARG A 146 -2.84 3.38 -2.95
N GLU A 147 -3.89 4.20 -2.93
CA GLU A 147 -3.73 5.66 -2.90
C GLU A 147 -3.01 6.14 -1.64
N LEU A 148 -3.36 5.58 -0.47
CA LEU A 148 -2.68 5.85 0.80
C LEU A 148 -1.17 5.57 0.73
N LEU A 149 -0.78 4.51 0.02
CA LEU A 149 0.61 4.01 -0.04
C LEU A 149 1.43 4.56 -1.21
N THR A 150 0.84 5.29 -2.15
CA THR A 150 1.58 5.70 -3.37
C THR A 150 1.51 7.19 -3.67
N ARG A 151 0.58 7.93 -3.07
CA ARG A 151 0.34 9.32 -3.44
C ARG A 151 1.38 10.31 -2.88
N HIS A 152 1.63 10.27 -1.56
CA HIS A 152 2.40 11.29 -0.85
C HIS A 152 3.84 10.83 -0.62
N LYS A 153 4.76 11.33 -1.45
CA LYS A 153 6.15 10.85 -1.56
C LYS A 153 7.05 11.22 -0.38
N ASP A 154 6.60 12.07 0.54
CA ASP A 154 7.32 12.39 1.78
C ASP A 154 6.72 11.66 3.00
N LEU A 155 5.38 11.58 3.05
CA LEU A 155 4.66 10.94 4.15
C LEU A 155 4.85 9.42 4.19
N VAL A 156 4.71 8.76 3.03
CA VAL A 156 4.66 7.30 2.97
C VAL A 156 6.00 6.64 3.26
N PRO A 157 7.15 7.07 2.70
CA PRO A 157 8.43 6.42 2.99
C PRO A 157 8.78 6.47 4.47
N ARG A 158 8.48 7.60 5.15
CA ARG A 158 8.68 7.75 6.59
C ARG A 158 7.79 6.78 7.38
N TYR A 159 6.50 6.73 7.04
CA TYR A 159 5.55 5.83 7.68
C TYR A 159 5.95 4.36 7.51
N LEU A 160 6.31 3.94 6.29
CA LEU A 160 6.75 2.57 6.00
C LEU A 160 8.06 2.23 6.71
N SER A 161 8.99 3.19 6.82
CA SER A 161 10.27 2.97 7.53
C SER A 161 10.04 2.76 9.04
N ALA A 162 9.18 3.57 9.67
CA ALA A 162 8.86 3.45 11.10
C ALA A 162 8.08 2.17 11.44
N ASN A 163 7.36 1.60 10.47
CA ASN A 163 6.49 0.44 10.65
C ASN A 163 6.95 -0.77 9.83
N PHE A 164 8.22 -0.81 9.41
CA PHE A 164 8.70 -1.71 8.37
C PHE A 164 8.37 -3.18 8.63
N ASP A 165 8.78 -3.69 9.79
CA ASP A 165 8.60 -5.10 10.14
C ASP A 165 7.12 -5.48 10.21
N LEU A 166 6.31 -4.68 10.92
CA LEU A 166 4.88 -4.92 11.08
C LEU A 166 4.13 -4.82 9.74
N PHE A 167 4.48 -3.83 8.92
CA PHE A 167 3.85 -3.62 7.63
C PHE A 167 4.14 -4.78 6.68
N PHE A 168 5.41 -5.13 6.47
CA PHE A 168 5.77 -6.16 5.50
C PHE A 168 5.47 -7.56 5.97
N ASP A 169 5.45 -7.84 7.27
CA ASP A 169 4.92 -9.11 7.80
C ASP A 169 3.45 -9.29 7.37
N LYS A 170 2.60 -8.30 7.64
CA LYS A 170 1.18 -8.34 7.24
C LYS A 170 1.00 -8.33 5.73
N TYR A 171 1.72 -7.47 5.01
CA TYR A 171 1.62 -7.35 3.55
C TYR A 171 1.97 -8.65 2.86
N ASN A 172 3.06 -9.29 3.27
CA ASN A 172 3.51 -10.52 2.67
C ASN A 172 2.62 -11.71 3.04
N ASN A 173 2.22 -11.84 4.30
CA ASN A 173 1.47 -13.01 4.77
C ASN A 173 -0.03 -12.94 4.46
N ILE A 174 -0.62 -11.74 4.40
CA ILE A 174 -2.06 -11.56 4.17
C ILE A 174 -2.36 -11.30 2.69
N LEU A 175 -1.61 -10.40 2.05
CA LEU A 175 -1.95 -9.87 0.73
C LEU A 175 -1.21 -10.58 -0.40
N VAL A 176 0.13 -10.60 -0.36
CA VAL A 176 0.97 -11.24 -1.39
C VAL A 176 0.75 -12.75 -1.44
N GLN A 177 0.47 -13.38 -0.30
CA GLN A 177 0.18 -14.81 -0.21
C GLN A 177 -1.32 -15.12 -0.16
N SER A 178 -2.20 -14.15 -0.46
CA SER A 178 -3.65 -14.35 -0.47
C SER A 178 -4.08 -15.50 -1.39
N ASN A 179 -5.11 -16.25 -0.99
CA ASN A 179 -5.75 -17.24 -1.85
C ASN A 179 -6.58 -16.59 -2.97
N SER A 180 -7.05 -15.35 -2.77
CA SER A 180 -7.76 -14.59 -3.80
C SER A 180 -6.79 -14.21 -4.91
N TYR A 181 -7.05 -14.70 -6.13
CA TYR A 181 -6.23 -14.39 -7.30
C TYR A 181 -6.07 -12.88 -7.52
N VAL A 182 -7.17 -12.13 -7.45
CA VAL A 182 -7.16 -10.69 -7.70
C VAL A 182 -6.38 -9.97 -6.60
N THR A 183 -6.65 -10.29 -5.34
CA THR A 183 -5.93 -9.70 -4.20
C THR A 183 -4.44 -9.99 -4.29
N LYS A 184 -4.05 -11.25 -4.49
CA LYS A 184 -2.65 -11.67 -4.66
C LYS A 184 -1.99 -10.87 -5.77
N ARG A 185 -2.55 -10.90 -6.99
CA ARG A 185 -1.94 -10.27 -8.16
C ARG A 185 -1.78 -8.75 -7.97
N GLN A 186 -2.84 -8.06 -7.54
CA GLN A 186 -2.80 -6.61 -7.36
C GLN A 186 -1.82 -6.20 -6.25
N SER A 187 -1.70 -7.01 -5.20
CA SER A 187 -0.76 -6.75 -4.10
C SER A 187 0.70 -6.94 -4.54
N ILE A 188 1.00 -7.95 -5.36
CA ILE A 188 2.37 -8.12 -5.91
C ILE A 188 2.72 -6.94 -6.83
N LYS A 189 1.78 -6.52 -7.68
CA LYS A 189 1.97 -5.34 -8.53
C LYS A 189 2.24 -4.09 -7.70
N LEU A 190 1.43 -3.84 -6.68
CA LEU A 190 1.59 -2.69 -5.78
C LEU A 190 2.92 -2.76 -5.00
N LEU A 191 3.35 -3.94 -4.58
CA LEU A 191 4.67 -4.13 -3.96
C LEU A 191 5.78 -3.69 -4.92
N GLY A 192 5.72 -4.10 -6.19
CA GLY A 192 6.64 -3.64 -7.23
C GLY A 192 6.63 -2.11 -7.37
N GLU A 193 5.45 -1.49 -7.42
CA GLU A 193 5.30 -0.02 -7.48
C GLU A 193 5.93 0.67 -6.25
N ILE A 194 5.74 0.14 -5.03
CA ILE A 194 6.31 0.69 -3.80
C ILE A 194 7.84 0.59 -3.81
N LEU A 195 8.40 -0.57 -4.17
CA LEU A 195 9.83 -0.83 -4.13
C LEU A 195 10.61 -0.09 -5.22
N LEU A 196 10.00 0.13 -6.39
CA LEU A 196 10.64 0.83 -7.51
C LEU A 196 10.51 2.36 -7.43
N ASP A 197 9.72 2.88 -6.50
CA ASP A 197 9.62 4.33 -6.30
C ASP A 197 10.88 4.90 -5.65
N ARG A 198 11.47 5.93 -6.27
CA ARG A 198 12.69 6.59 -5.78
C ARG A 198 12.59 7.15 -4.36
N SER A 199 11.40 7.57 -3.92
CA SER A 199 11.18 8.09 -2.56
C SER A 199 11.27 6.99 -1.50
N ASN A 200 11.04 5.73 -1.90
CA ASN A 200 11.10 4.55 -1.04
C ASN A 200 12.46 3.85 -1.06
N TYR A 201 13.56 4.51 -1.49
CA TYR A 201 14.87 3.85 -1.60
C TYR A 201 15.33 3.14 -0.32
N SER A 202 15.14 3.76 0.85
CA SER A 202 15.45 3.17 2.15
C SER A 202 14.61 1.93 2.44
N VAL A 203 13.30 2.01 2.19
CA VAL A 203 12.34 0.93 2.35
C VAL A 203 12.66 -0.23 1.40
N MET A 204 12.96 0.07 0.14
CA MET A 204 13.33 -0.92 -0.86
C MET A 204 14.60 -1.66 -0.44
N THR A 205 15.63 -0.92 -0.02
CA THR A 205 16.91 -1.52 0.39
C THR A 205 16.71 -2.46 1.59
N ALA A 206 15.95 -2.04 2.59
CA ALA A 206 15.59 -2.89 3.72
C ALA A 206 14.78 -4.13 3.30
N TYR A 207 13.86 -4.00 2.33
CA TYR A 207 13.06 -5.11 1.83
C TYR A 207 13.89 -6.15 1.10
N VAL A 208 14.77 -5.73 0.20
CA VAL A 208 15.58 -6.64 -0.62
C VAL A 208 16.75 -7.27 0.14
N ASP A 209 17.00 -6.84 1.37
CA ASP A 209 18.01 -7.43 2.25
C ASP A 209 17.54 -8.72 2.93
N SER A 210 16.24 -8.98 2.96
CA SER A 210 15.65 -10.12 3.66
C SER A 210 15.63 -11.39 2.79
N GLY A 211 16.24 -12.46 3.32
CA GLY A 211 16.16 -13.79 2.71
C GLY A 211 14.75 -14.39 2.74
N GLU A 212 13.92 -14.03 3.72
CA GLU A 212 12.52 -14.46 3.79
C GLU A 212 11.70 -13.82 2.66
N HIS A 213 11.88 -12.51 2.44
CA HIS A 213 11.19 -11.83 1.34
C HIS A 213 11.60 -12.39 -0.03
N LEU A 214 12.89 -12.72 -0.22
CA LEU A 214 13.35 -13.39 -1.44
C LEU A 214 12.66 -14.74 -1.64
N LYS A 215 12.56 -15.56 -0.59
CA LYS A 215 11.89 -16.88 -0.67
C LYS A 215 10.43 -16.74 -1.11
N ILE A 216 9.70 -15.76 -0.57
CA ILE A 216 8.33 -15.46 -0.99
C ILE A 216 8.31 -15.13 -2.49
N CYS A 217 9.19 -14.22 -2.94
CA CYS A 217 9.25 -13.83 -4.36
C CYS A 217 9.59 -15.01 -5.28
N MET A 218 10.53 -15.86 -4.90
CA MET A 218 10.88 -17.07 -5.68
C MET A 218 9.72 -18.07 -5.75
N ASN A 219 8.90 -18.17 -4.70
CA ASN A 219 7.68 -18.99 -4.74
C ASN A 219 6.61 -18.39 -5.66
N LEU A 220 6.50 -17.06 -5.75
CA LEU A 220 5.58 -16.40 -6.70
C LEU A 220 5.93 -16.72 -8.16
N LEU A 221 7.23 -16.84 -8.49
CA LEU A 221 7.67 -17.26 -9.83
C LEU A 221 7.14 -18.66 -10.21
N ARG A 222 6.83 -19.50 -9.21
CA ARG A 222 6.34 -20.87 -9.38
C ARG A 222 4.82 -20.99 -9.23
N ASP A 223 4.09 -19.88 -9.08
CA ASP A 223 2.63 -19.91 -8.96
C ASP A 223 2.00 -20.43 -10.26
N ASP A 224 0.91 -21.21 -10.20
CA ASP A 224 0.30 -21.83 -11.39
C ASP A 224 -0.25 -20.82 -12.41
N ARG A 225 -0.43 -19.55 -11.99
CA ARG A 225 -1.05 -18.50 -12.80
C ARG A 225 0.01 -17.59 -13.41
N LYS A 226 0.14 -17.61 -14.73
CA LYS A 226 1.12 -16.80 -15.49
C LYS A 226 1.17 -15.32 -15.11
N MET A 227 0.02 -14.70 -14.86
CA MET A 227 -0.04 -13.29 -14.47
C MET A 227 0.51 -13.03 -13.06
N VAL A 228 0.42 -13.99 -12.13
CA VAL A 228 1.07 -13.90 -10.81
C VAL A 228 2.57 -14.07 -10.95
N GLN A 229 3.00 -15.04 -11.76
CA GLN A 229 4.42 -15.26 -12.07
C GLN A 229 5.06 -13.99 -12.65
N TYR A 230 4.37 -13.34 -13.61
CA TYR A 230 4.83 -12.11 -14.25
C TYR A 230 5.00 -10.94 -13.26
N GLU A 231 4.02 -10.68 -12.39
CA GLU A 231 4.17 -9.65 -11.36
C GLU A 231 5.26 -10.05 -10.33
N GLY A 232 5.36 -11.35 -10.00
CA GLY A 232 6.41 -11.88 -9.13
C GLY A 232 7.82 -11.66 -9.68
N PHE A 233 7.99 -11.73 -11.00
CA PHE A 233 9.24 -11.43 -11.69
C PHE A 233 9.65 -9.96 -11.49
N HIS A 234 8.71 -9.02 -11.56
CA HIS A 234 8.98 -7.59 -11.34
C HIS A 234 9.44 -7.26 -9.92
N VAL A 235 9.06 -8.06 -8.93
CA VAL A 235 9.58 -7.93 -7.56
C VAL A 235 10.91 -8.66 -7.41
N PHE A 236 11.03 -9.88 -7.94
CA PHE A 236 12.26 -10.67 -7.92
C PHE A 236 13.44 -9.95 -8.59
N LYS A 237 13.20 -9.24 -9.70
CA LYS A 237 14.25 -8.50 -10.41
C LYS A 237 14.95 -7.48 -9.51
N VAL A 238 14.24 -6.87 -8.56
CA VAL A 238 14.82 -5.88 -7.63
C VAL A 238 15.88 -6.51 -6.72
N PHE A 239 15.65 -7.75 -6.25
CA PHE A 239 16.64 -8.49 -5.46
C PHE A 239 17.91 -8.80 -6.26
N VAL A 240 17.75 -9.22 -7.51
CA VAL A 240 18.87 -9.60 -8.37
C VAL A 240 19.61 -8.38 -8.92
N ALA A 241 18.90 -7.28 -9.19
CA ALA A 241 19.49 -6.02 -9.65
C ALA A 241 20.22 -5.25 -8.54
N ASN A 242 19.93 -5.51 -7.26
CA ASN A 242 20.62 -4.86 -6.15
C ASN A 242 22.15 -5.14 -6.21
N PRO A 243 23.02 -4.12 -6.38
CA PRO A 243 24.46 -4.34 -6.41
C PRO A 243 25.03 -4.77 -5.04
N HIS A 244 24.40 -4.38 -3.94
CA HIS A 244 24.85 -4.66 -2.56
C HIS A 244 23.97 -5.69 -1.87
N LYS A 245 23.83 -6.87 -2.46
CA LYS A 245 23.01 -7.97 -1.92
C LYS A 245 23.49 -8.40 -0.52
N SER A 246 22.56 -8.60 0.41
CA SER A 246 22.87 -9.13 1.74
C SER A 246 23.40 -10.57 1.69
N LEU A 247 24.16 -11.00 2.72
CA LEU A 247 24.67 -12.38 2.79
C LEU A 247 23.55 -13.45 2.73
N PRO A 248 22.40 -13.30 3.43
CA PRO A 248 21.29 -14.24 3.28
C PRO A 248 20.77 -14.36 1.85
N VAL A 249 20.62 -13.23 1.15
CA VAL A 249 20.14 -13.17 -0.23
C VAL A 249 21.14 -13.81 -1.19
N GLN A 250 22.43 -13.49 -1.05
CA GLN A 250 23.49 -14.13 -1.84
C GLN A 250 23.47 -15.65 -1.65
N LYS A 251 23.43 -16.14 -0.40
CA LYS A 251 23.39 -17.59 -0.11
C LYS A 251 22.24 -18.29 -0.82
N ILE A 252 21.03 -17.73 -0.74
CA ILE A 252 19.84 -18.32 -1.38
C ILE A 252 20.00 -18.36 -2.91
N LEU A 253 20.44 -17.27 -3.54
CA LEU A 253 20.65 -17.21 -4.99
C LEU A 253 21.73 -18.19 -5.45
N LEU A 254 22.82 -18.32 -4.69
CA LEU A 254 23.92 -19.25 -4.99
C LEU A 254 23.49 -20.71 -4.87
N MET A 255 22.81 -21.06 -3.78
CA MET A 255 22.30 -22.43 -3.55
C MET A 255 21.33 -22.89 -4.63
N ASN A 256 20.63 -21.96 -5.28
CA ASN A 256 19.64 -22.26 -6.32
C ASN A 256 20.12 -21.87 -7.73
N ARG A 257 21.40 -21.50 -7.91
CA ARG A 257 21.92 -20.87 -9.13
C ARG A 257 21.58 -21.63 -10.40
N GLU A 258 21.96 -22.90 -10.48
CA GLU A 258 21.76 -23.71 -11.69
C GLU A 258 20.27 -23.84 -12.02
N LYS A 259 19.45 -24.19 -11.01
CA LYS A 259 18.00 -24.32 -11.15
C LYS A 259 17.35 -23.01 -11.59
N LEU A 260 17.79 -21.87 -11.04
CA LEU A 260 17.29 -20.55 -11.41
C LEU A 260 17.66 -20.19 -12.85
N LEU A 261 18.88 -20.47 -13.29
CA LEU A 261 19.30 -20.19 -14.67
C LEU A 261 18.50 -21.03 -15.69
N THR A 262 18.32 -22.33 -15.42
CA THR A 262 17.47 -23.19 -16.26
C THR A 262 16.02 -22.71 -16.25
N PHE A 263 15.47 -22.41 -15.08
CA PHE A 263 14.10 -21.92 -14.94
C PHE A 263 13.86 -20.62 -15.71
N LEU A 264 14.73 -19.61 -15.52
CA LEU A 264 14.58 -18.29 -16.16
C LEU A 264 14.72 -18.35 -17.68
N SER A 265 15.46 -19.30 -18.23
CA SER A 265 15.63 -19.46 -19.69
C SER A 265 14.30 -19.80 -20.39
N HIS A 266 13.40 -20.50 -19.71
CA HIS A 266 12.09 -20.91 -20.21
C HIS A 266 10.93 -20.13 -19.56
N PHE A 267 11.24 -19.17 -18.71
CA PHE A 267 10.23 -18.44 -17.95
C PHE A 267 9.43 -17.51 -18.86
N LEU A 268 8.12 -17.77 -18.96
CA LEU A 268 7.16 -17.04 -19.80
C LEU A 268 7.67 -16.83 -21.24
N GLU A 269 8.30 -17.84 -21.83
CA GLU A 269 8.87 -17.78 -23.18
C GLU A 269 7.83 -17.55 -24.29
N ASP A 270 6.55 -17.78 -24.00
CA ASP A 270 5.43 -17.48 -24.90
C ASP A 270 5.15 -15.98 -25.04
N ARG A 271 5.77 -15.13 -24.22
CA ARG A 271 5.57 -13.68 -24.19
C ARG A 271 6.59 -12.96 -25.09
N THR A 272 6.43 -13.15 -26.41
CA THR A 272 7.39 -12.67 -27.42
C THR A 272 7.19 -11.22 -27.86
N ASP A 273 6.09 -10.59 -27.46
CA ASP A 273 5.69 -9.22 -27.81
C ASP A 273 6.17 -8.16 -26.80
N ASP A 274 6.73 -8.57 -25.67
CA ASP A 274 7.23 -7.69 -24.61
C ASP A 274 8.77 -7.69 -24.59
N GLU A 275 9.36 -6.86 -25.46
CA GLU A 275 10.83 -6.71 -25.57
C GLU A 275 11.47 -6.32 -24.24
N GLN A 276 10.82 -5.46 -23.46
CA GLN A 276 11.32 -5.05 -22.14
C GLN A 276 11.44 -6.25 -21.19
N PHE A 277 10.43 -7.11 -21.15
CA PHE A 277 10.48 -8.32 -20.34
C PHE A 277 11.61 -9.26 -20.78
N ILE A 278 11.81 -9.43 -22.09
CA ILE A 278 12.88 -10.29 -22.65
C ILE A 278 14.25 -9.75 -22.22
N ASP A 279 14.49 -8.45 -22.39
CA ASP A 279 15.74 -7.79 -21.99
C ASP A 279 15.99 -7.88 -20.49
N GLU A 280 14.97 -7.62 -19.66
CA GLU A 280 15.07 -7.74 -18.21
C GLU A 280 15.40 -9.19 -17.80
N ARG A 281 14.77 -10.17 -18.43
CA ARG A 281 15.01 -11.60 -18.16
C ARG A 281 16.44 -12.01 -18.51
N GLU A 282 16.93 -11.61 -19.68
CA GLU A 282 18.32 -11.86 -20.09
C GLU A 282 19.33 -11.16 -19.16
N PHE A 283 19.05 -9.92 -18.77
CA PHE A 283 19.84 -9.19 -17.78
C PHE A 283 19.92 -9.94 -16.45
N LEU A 284 18.80 -10.47 -15.93
CA LEU A 284 18.79 -11.24 -14.69
C LEU A 284 19.60 -12.54 -14.81
N ILE A 285 19.47 -13.27 -15.92
CA ILE A 285 20.26 -14.49 -16.20
C ILE A 285 21.75 -14.16 -16.16
N LYS A 286 22.17 -13.07 -16.82
CA LYS A 286 23.55 -12.61 -16.82
C LYS A 286 24.04 -12.23 -15.43
N GLN A 287 23.23 -11.51 -14.65
CA GLN A 287 23.56 -11.11 -13.28
C GLN A 287 23.78 -12.34 -12.38
N ILE A 288 22.85 -13.31 -12.40
CA ILE A 288 22.94 -14.53 -11.58
C ILE A 288 24.15 -15.38 -11.99
N ARG A 289 24.41 -15.52 -13.30
CA ARG A 289 25.56 -16.28 -13.83
C ARG A 289 26.89 -15.67 -13.40
N ASN A 290 26.98 -14.35 -13.37
CA ASN A 290 28.21 -13.61 -13.05
C ASN A 290 28.42 -13.38 -11.54
N MET A 291 27.53 -13.87 -10.67
CA MET A 291 27.74 -13.77 -9.22
C MET A 291 29.01 -14.53 -8.80
N PRO A 292 29.79 -14.03 -7.82
CA PRO A 292 30.91 -14.76 -7.24
C PRO A 292 30.49 -16.16 -6.73
N PRO A 293 31.37 -17.18 -6.79
CA PRO A 293 31.02 -18.54 -6.38
C PRO A 293 30.76 -18.68 -4.87
N THR A 294 31.27 -17.75 -4.07
CA THR A 294 31.07 -17.67 -2.62
C THR A 294 30.42 -16.34 -2.25
N PRO A 295 29.61 -16.28 -1.17
CA PRO A 295 29.07 -15.01 -0.69
C PRO A 295 30.20 -14.05 -0.29
N VAL A 296 30.13 -12.82 -0.78
CA VAL A 296 31.11 -11.77 -0.46
C VAL A 296 30.42 -10.72 0.41
N SER A 297 31.10 -10.27 1.47
CA SER A 297 30.60 -9.14 2.27
C SER A 297 30.63 -7.87 1.43
N SER A 298 29.47 -7.36 1.05
CA SER A 298 29.36 -6.04 0.44
C SER A 298 29.53 -4.98 1.53
N GLN A 299 30.57 -4.14 1.42
CA GLN A 299 30.65 -2.90 2.21
C GLN A 299 29.53 -1.98 1.71
N ARG A 300 28.69 -1.52 2.65
CA ARG A 300 27.65 -0.50 2.40
C ARG A 300 28.23 0.88 2.62
#